data_AF-A0A284RI53-F1
#
_entry.id   AF-A0A284RI53-F1
#
_cell.length_a   1.000
_cell.length_b   1.000
_cell.length_c   1.000
_cell.angle_alpha   90.00
_cell.angle_beta   90.00
_cell.angle_gamma   90.00
#
_symmetry.space_group_name_H-M   'P 1'
#
loop_
_entity.id
_entity.type
_entity.pdbx_description
1 polymer ?
#
loop_
_entity_poly.entity_id
_entity_poly.type
_entity_poly.pdbx_seq_one_letter_code
_entity_poly.pdbx_strand_id
1 'polypeptide(L)'
;MTADDRRPFSYPLYSLLPILLLISVTIRPTPYRRLLFLPIFVTAHYLVYHTIMSDIFSSLTIGASIPPLVVSALDYILLTDPQTGLFQTGQTVPQAAFPDLKSRLKWSLSLLTSQRGIGWTHEPRNLPQSPYTTSTPRWRFVVDRIAQNVLLFMV
;
A
#
# COMPACT_ATOMS: atom_id res chain seq x y z
N MET A 1 29.02 18.63 -13.24
CA MET A 1 28.43 17.28 -13.16
C MET A 1 27.28 17.24 -14.15
N THR A 2 27.60 16.92 -15.40
CA THR A 2 26.73 17.07 -16.57
C THR A 2 26.37 15.69 -17.11
N ALA A 3 25.11 15.53 -17.54
CA ALA A 3 24.58 14.41 -18.32
C ALA A 3 24.78 13.00 -17.73
N ASP A 4 24.04 12.72 -16.67
CA ASP A 4 23.41 11.40 -16.42
C ASP A 4 24.32 10.18 -16.19
N ASP A 5 25.18 10.23 -15.16
CA ASP A 5 25.85 9.03 -14.58
C ASP A 5 24.89 8.07 -13.84
N ARG A 6 23.58 8.16 -14.08
CA ARG A 6 22.58 7.32 -13.40
C ARG A 6 22.60 5.92 -13.96
N ARG A 7 22.45 4.94 -13.06
CA ARG A 7 22.40 3.52 -13.46
C ARG A 7 21.03 3.17 -14.05
N PRO A 8 20.94 2.12 -14.88
CA PRO A 8 19.63 1.64 -15.33
C PRO A 8 18.77 1.21 -14.13
N PHE A 9 17.49 1.51 -14.19
CA PHE A 9 16.52 1.13 -13.16
C PHE A 9 16.51 -0.39 -12.93
N SER A 10 16.55 -0.80 -11.67
CA SER A 10 16.55 -2.20 -11.27
C SER A 10 15.18 -2.65 -10.80
N TYR A 11 14.46 -3.38 -11.66
CA TYR A 11 13.17 -4.00 -11.29
C TYR A 11 13.25 -4.97 -10.11
N PRO A 12 14.32 -5.79 -9.95
CA PRO A 12 14.47 -6.64 -8.77
C PRO A 12 14.49 -5.84 -7.47
N LEU A 13 15.27 -4.74 -7.42
CA LEU A 13 15.33 -3.87 -6.23
C LEU A 13 13.98 -3.21 -5.95
N TYR A 14 13.28 -2.78 -7.00
CA TYR A 14 11.94 -2.23 -6.85
C TYR A 14 10.95 -3.24 -6.26
N SER A 15 10.96 -4.48 -6.74
CA SER A 15 10.09 -5.56 -6.22
C SER A 15 10.39 -5.93 -4.77
N LEU A 16 11.61 -5.69 -4.26
CA LEU A 16 11.94 -5.92 -2.86
C LEU A 16 11.21 -4.97 -1.91
N LEU A 17 10.89 -3.74 -2.33
CA LEU A 17 10.22 -2.74 -1.48
C LEU A 17 8.88 -3.25 -0.90
N PRO A 18 7.90 -3.68 -1.73
CA PRO A 18 6.63 -4.19 -1.22
C PRO A 18 6.79 -5.53 -0.48
N ILE A 19 7.77 -6.36 -0.85
CA ILE A 19 8.05 -7.63 -0.16
C ILE A 19 8.56 -7.36 1.26
N LEU A 20 9.52 -6.45 1.43
CA LEU A 20 10.04 -6.06 2.74
C LEU A 20 8.96 -5.44 3.61
N LEU A 21 8.10 -4.58 3.03
CA LEU A 21 6.95 -4.02 3.73
C LEU A 21 5.99 -5.13 4.20
N LEU A 22 5.64 -6.07 3.31
CA LEU A 22 4.77 -7.20 3.65
C LEU A 22 5.35 -8.07 4.77
N ILE A 23 6.64 -8.38 4.71
CA ILE A 23 7.35 -9.12 5.75
C ILE A 23 7.30 -8.35 7.07
N SER A 24 7.57 -7.04 7.04
CA SER A 24 7.54 -6.21 8.25
C SER A 24 6.19 -6.23 8.95
N VAL A 25 5.08 -6.19 8.19
CA VAL A 25 3.73 -6.23 8.76
C VAL A 25 3.36 -7.64 9.24
N THR A 26 3.87 -8.68 8.56
CA THR A 26 3.55 -10.09 8.87
C THR A 26 4.24 -10.59 10.14
N ILE A 27 5.48 -10.16 10.41
CA ILE A 27 6.23 -10.56 11.60
C ILE A 27 5.58 -9.96 12.87
N ARG A 28 5.71 -10.68 14.00
CA ARG A 28 5.24 -10.20 15.30
C ARG A 28 5.87 -8.84 15.65
N PRO A 29 5.17 -7.98 16.40
CA PRO A 29 5.76 -6.76 16.91
C PRO A 29 6.99 -7.10 17.75
N THR A 30 8.16 -6.68 17.27
CA THR A 30 9.46 -6.85 17.92
C THR A 30 10.23 -5.55 17.79
N PRO A 31 11.09 -5.18 18.75
CA PRO A 31 11.87 -3.95 18.67
C PRO A 31 12.78 -3.93 17.43
N TYR A 32 13.25 -5.10 16.98
CA TYR A 32 14.10 -5.25 15.79
C TYR A 32 13.36 -5.00 14.47
N ARG A 33 12.02 -5.02 14.44
CA ARG A 33 11.22 -4.73 13.24
C ARG A 33 11.58 -3.37 12.64
N ARG A 34 11.93 -2.39 13.49
CA ARG A 34 12.32 -1.03 13.09
C ARG A 34 13.53 -1.02 12.14
N LEU A 35 14.41 -2.02 12.24
CA LEU A 35 15.57 -2.15 11.35
C LEU A 35 15.17 -2.46 9.90
N LEU A 36 13.98 -3.02 9.66
CA LEU A 36 13.47 -3.28 8.30
C LEU A 36 13.12 -1.99 7.53
N PHE A 37 12.97 -0.85 8.22
CA PHE A 37 12.75 0.43 7.54
C PHE A 37 14.01 0.89 6.78
N LEU A 38 15.21 0.69 7.35
CA LEU A 38 16.47 1.10 6.73
C LEU A 38 16.67 0.55 5.30
N PRO A 39 16.58 -0.77 5.04
CA PRO A 39 16.74 -1.28 3.69
C PRO A 39 15.65 -0.80 2.73
N ILE A 40 14.42 -0.56 3.21
CA ILE A 40 13.34 0.02 2.39
C ILE A 40 13.72 1.46 1.99
N PHE A 41 14.09 2.29 2.95
CA PHE A 41 14.42 3.70 2.72
C PHE A 41 15.64 3.86 1.81
N VAL A 42 16.72 3.13 2.08
CA VAL A 42 17.95 3.18 1.27
C VAL A 42 17.69 2.72 -0.15
N THR A 43 16.94 1.62 -0.34
CA THR A 43 16.61 1.11 -1.68
C THR A 43 15.71 2.09 -2.44
N ALA A 44 14.70 2.67 -1.77
CA ALA A 44 13.82 3.67 -2.38
C ALA A 44 14.60 4.93 -2.78
N HIS A 45 15.47 5.43 -1.90
CA HIS A 45 16.32 6.59 -2.19
C HIS A 45 17.24 6.31 -3.39
N TYR A 46 17.90 5.15 -3.40
CA TYR A 46 18.74 4.73 -4.52
C TYR A 46 17.97 4.67 -5.84
N LEU A 47 16.79 4.04 -5.86
CA LEU A 47 15.97 3.94 -7.07
C LEU A 47 15.52 5.31 -7.59
N VAL A 48 15.14 6.23 -6.72
CA VAL A 48 14.63 7.56 -7.15
C VAL A 48 15.74 8.49 -7.62
N TYR A 49 16.88 8.53 -6.93
CA TYR A 49 17.91 9.55 -7.20
C TYR A 49 19.07 9.06 -8.06
N HIS A 50 19.37 7.76 -8.04
CA HIS A 50 20.55 7.19 -8.68
C HIS A 50 20.23 6.28 -9.88
N THR A 51 18.96 6.09 -10.21
CA THR A 51 18.57 5.31 -11.39
C THR A 51 17.77 6.11 -12.42
N ILE A 52 17.85 5.68 -13.67
CA ILE A 52 17.13 6.26 -14.79
C ILE A 52 16.40 5.18 -15.59
N MET A 53 15.26 5.58 -16.15
CA MET A 53 14.49 4.80 -17.12
C MET A 53 14.54 5.48 -18.48
N SER A 54 14.46 4.67 -19.54
CA SER A 54 14.48 5.15 -20.92
C SER A 54 13.21 5.92 -21.32
N ASP A 55 12.11 5.71 -20.60
CA ASP A 55 10.80 6.30 -20.89
C ASP A 55 10.32 7.19 -19.74
N ILE A 56 9.84 8.39 -20.10
CA ILE A 56 9.36 9.41 -19.16
C ILE A 56 8.08 8.94 -18.47
N PHE A 57 7.15 8.30 -19.18
CA PHE A 57 5.90 7.82 -18.59
C PHE A 57 6.16 6.73 -17.54
N SER A 58 7.03 5.79 -17.86
CA SER A 58 7.47 4.73 -16.94
C SER A 58 8.17 5.31 -15.71
N SER A 59 9.07 6.29 -15.92
CA SER A 59 9.77 6.99 -14.84
C SER A 59 8.82 7.73 -13.90
N LEU A 60 7.84 8.45 -14.46
CA LEU A 60 6.83 9.16 -13.69
C LEU A 60 5.95 8.18 -12.89
N THR A 61 5.47 7.12 -13.54
CA THR A 61 4.55 6.15 -12.92
C THR A 61 5.22 5.41 -11.76
N ILE A 62 6.44 4.94 -11.97
CA ILE A 62 7.18 4.18 -10.95
C ILE A 62 7.77 5.12 -9.89
N GLY A 63 8.23 6.30 -10.30
CA GLY A 63 8.66 7.34 -9.36
C GLY A 63 7.53 7.78 -8.43
N ALA A 64 6.29 7.87 -8.93
CA ALA A 64 5.12 8.23 -8.14
C ALA A 64 4.63 7.11 -7.20
N SER A 65 4.93 5.84 -7.49
CA SER A 65 4.51 4.71 -6.65
C SER A 65 5.41 4.48 -5.43
N ILE A 66 6.67 4.93 -5.48
CA ILE A 66 7.65 4.71 -4.40
C ILE A 66 7.34 5.54 -3.13
N PRO A 67 7.06 6.85 -3.18
CA PRO A 67 6.82 7.65 -1.97
C PRO A 67 5.67 7.13 -1.11
N PRO A 68 4.49 6.78 -1.66
CA PRO A 68 3.40 6.18 -0.87
C PRO A 68 3.82 4.92 -0.12
N LEU A 69 4.66 4.08 -0.74
CA LEU A 69 5.20 2.88 -0.10
C LEU A 69 6.12 3.22 1.06
N VAL A 70 7.03 4.18 0.88
CA VAL A 70 7.96 4.63 1.94
C VAL A 70 7.19 5.25 3.10
N VAL A 71 6.17 6.06 2.83
CA VAL A 71 5.30 6.64 3.87
C VAL A 71 4.53 5.55 4.61
N SER A 72 4.00 4.55 3.90
CA SER A 72 3.33 3.40 4.52
C SER A 72 4.29 2.59 5.39
N ALA A 73 5.53 2.40 4.93
CA ALA A 73 6.58 1.74 5.70
C ALA A 73 6.97 2.55 6.93
N LEU A 74 7.10 3.87 6.81
CA LEU A 74 7.37 4.78 7.92
C LEU A 74 6.28 4.64 8.99
N ASP A 75 5.02 4.71 8.58
CA ASP A 75 3.88 4.55 9.48
C ASP A 75 3.90 3.18 10.16
N TYR A 76 3.77 2.10 9.40
CA TYR A 76 3.60 0.74 9.93
C TYR A 76 4.82 0.14 10.65
N ILE A 77 6.03 0.64 10.36
CA ILE A 77 7.26 0.11 10.98
C ILE A 77 7.69 0.98 12.16
N LEU A 78 7.65 2.31 12.02
CA LEU A 78 8.27 3.23 12.99
C LEU A 78 7.24 3.96 13.87
N LEU A 79 6.12 4.41 13.31
CA LEU A 79 5.19 5.28 14.02
C LEU A 79 4.10 4.48 14.74
N THR A 80 3.56 3.46 14.09
CA THR A 80 2.41 2.70 14.56
C THR A 80 2.72 1.21 14.63
N ASP A 81 2.00 0.53 15.51
CA ASP A 81 2.00 -0.93 15.63
C ASP A 81 0.68 -1.48 15.08
N PRO A 82 0.59 -1.69 13.74
CA PRO A 82 -0.66 -2.13 13.11
C PRO A 82 -1.10 -3.50 13.62
N GLN A 83 -0.16 -4.38 14.00
CA GLN A 83 -0.45 -5.75 14.46
C GLN A 83 -1.26 -5.81 15.77
N THR A 84 -1.22 -4.74 16.58
CA THR A 84 -1.91 -4.65 17.87
C THR A 84 -3.08 -3.67 17.84
N GLY A 85 -3.00 -2.62 17.01
CA GLY A 85 -3.99 -1.55 16.96
C GLY A 85 -5.08 -1.70 15.89
N LEU A 86 -4.81 -2.44 14.80
CA LEU A 86 -5.75 -2.57 13.69
C LEU A 86 -6.48 -3.90 13.73
N PHE A 87 -7.79 -3.84 13.45
CA PHE A 87 -8.67 -5.00 13.45
C PHE A 87 -9.53 -4.98 12.20
N GLN A 88 -9.72 -6.15 11.61
CA GLN A 88 -10.75 -6.36 10.60
C GLN A 88 -12.13 -6.38 11.26
N THR A 89 -13.18 -6.06 10.51
CA THR A 89 -14.55 -6.11 11.02
C THR A 89 -14.90 -7.51 11.50
N GLY A 90 -15.30 -7.64 12.77
CA GLY A 90 -15.58 -8.93 13.41
C GLY A 90 -14.36 -9.64 14.01
N GLN A 91 -13.15 -9.10 13.87
CA GLN A 91 -11.94 -9.61 14.52
C GLN A 91 -11.91 -9.18 15.99
N THR A 92 -11.73 -10.14 16.90
CA THR A 92 -11.65 -9.89 18.36
C THR A 92 -10.21 -9.98 18.90
N VAL A 93 -9.35 -10.75 18.23
CA VAL A 93 -7.97 -11.03 18.67
C VAL A 93 -6.98 -10.27 17.79
N PRO A 94 -5.95 -9.61 18.34
CA PRO A 94 -4.96 -8.90 17.54
C PRO A 94 -4.15 -9.86 16.66
N GLN A 95 -3.65 -9.38 15.52
CA GLN A 95 -2.87 -10.19 14.59
C GLN A 95 -1.62 -10.78 15.27
N ALA A 96 -1.02 -10.04 16.20
CA ALA A 96 0.17 -10.48 16.93
C ALA A 96 -0.04 -11.85 17.62
N ALA A 97 -1.26 -12.11 18.09
CA ALA A 97 -1.64 -13.33 18.79
C ALA A 97 -2.03 -14.50 17.87
N PHE A 98 -2.12 -14.32 16.55
CA PHE A 98 -2.43 -15.42 15.63
C PHE A 98 -1.37 -16.52 15.69
N PRO A 99 -1.71 -17.80 15.84
CA PRO A 99 -0.71 -18.86 15.96
C PRO A 99 0.10 -19.03 14.66
N ASP A 100 -0.59 -18.99 13.52
CA ASP A 100 -0.03 -19.36 12.22
C ASP A 100 0.54 -18.18 11.42
N LEU A 101 1.67 -18.40 10.75
CA LEU A 101 2.25 -17.43 9.81
C LEU A 101 1.32 -17.17 8.63
N LYS A 102 0.60 -18.19 8.14
CA LYS A 102 -0.33 -18.07 7.01
C LYS A 102 -1.46 -17.09 7.31
N SER A 103 -2.03 -17.17 8.52
CA SER A 103 -3.10 -16.27 8.97
C SER A 103 -2.60 -14.83 9.08
N ARG A 104 -1.38 -14.65 9.60
CA ARG A 104 -0.70 -13.34 9.65
C ARG A 104 -0.41 -12.76 8.28
N LEU A 105 0.06 -13.59 7.35
CA LEU A 105 0.34 -13.18 5.99
C LEU A 105 -0.94 -12.76 5.27
N LYS A 106 -2.02 -13.56 5.41
CA LYS A 106 -3.34 -13.24 4.84
C LYS A 106 -3.87 -11.92 5.40
N TRP A 107 -3.77 -11.70 6.71
CA TRP A 107 -4.16 -10.45 7.34
C TRP A 107 -3.33 -9.27 6.82
N SER A 108 -2.01 -9.43 6.71
CA SER A 108 -1.10 -8.38 6.24
C SER A 108 -1.34 -8.03 4.79
N LEU A 109 -1.56 -9.03 3.93
CA LEU A 109 -1.98 -8.82 2.54
C LEU A 109 -3.29 -8.05 2.50
N SER A 110 -4.29 -8.46 3.27
CA SER A 110 -5.57 -7.76 3.33
C SER A 110 -5.45 -6.31 3.79
N LEU A 111 -4.48 -5.99 4.68
CA LEU A 111 -4.23 -4.62 5.13
C LEU A 111 -3.61 -3.80 4.00
N LEU A 112 -2.55 -4.31 3.38
CA LEU A 112 -1.79 -3.61 2.34
C LEU A 112 -2.60 -3.43 1.04
N THR A 113 -3.58 -4.30 0.77
CA THR A 113 -4.45 -4.18 -0.41
C THR A 113 -5.75 -3.41 -0.13
N SER A 114 -6.04 -3.05 1.12
CA SER A 114 -7.25 -2.29 1.46
C SER A 114 -6.99 -0.79 1.39
N GLN A 115 -7.12 -0.20 0.19
CA GLN A 115 -6.85 1.22 -0.11
C GLN A 115 -7.64 2.24 0.73
N ARG A 116 -8.68 1.82 1.47
CA ARG A 116 -9.55 2.71 2.26
C ARG A 116 -9.92 2.15 3.64
N GLY A 117 -9.24 1.10 4.09
CA GLY A 117 -9.64 0.42 5.33
C GLY A 117 -11.05 -0.19 5.26
N ILE A 118 -11.55 -0.50 4.06
CA ILE A 118 -12.87 -1.13 3.89
C ILE A 118 -12.82 -2.51 4.56
N GLY A 119 -13.78 -2.78 5.44
CA GLY A 119 -13.78 -4.00 6.26
C GLY A 119 -12.79 -3.97 7.43
N TRP A 120 -12.33 -2.78 7.82
CA TRP A 120 -11.50 -2.55 9.01
C TRP A 120 -12.21 -1.63 10.00
N THR A 121 -11.82 -1.70 11.27
CA THR A 121 -12.47 -0.91 12.34
C THR A 121 -12.38 0.61 12.16
N HIS A 122 -11.40 1.09 11.40
CA HIS A 122 -11.19 2.50 11.09
C HIS A 122 -11.87 2.93 9.78
N GLU A 123 -12.76 2.10 9.21
CA GLU A 123 -13.57 2.48 8.07
C GLU A 123 -14.34 3.79 8.37
N PRO A 124 -14.23 4.83 7.51
CA PRO A 124 -14.91 6.09 7.74
C PRO A 124 -16.44 5.90 7.75
N ARG A 125 -17.05 6.00 8.94
CA ARG A 125 -18.51 5.79 9.08
C ARG A 125 -19.35 6.96 8.59
N ASN A 126 -18.75 8.15 8.49
CA ASN A 126 -19.44 9.39 8.13
C ASN A 126 -19.23 9.75 6.66
N LEU A 127 -19.32 8.76 5.77
CA LEU A 127 -19.31 9.01 4.33
C LEU A 127 -20.71 9.43 3.87
N PRO A 128 -20.84 10.34 2.88
CA PRO A 128 -22.12 10.63 2.27
C PRO A 128 -22.74 9.32 1.76
N GLN A 129 -24.04 9.15 2.00
CA GLN A 129 -24.75 7.94 1.60
C GLN A 129 -24.55 7.70 0.10
N SER A 130 -24.16 6.47 -0.24
CA SER A 130 -24.10 6.04 -1.62
C SER A 130 -25.48 6.26 -2.26
N PRO A 131 -25.57 6.90 -3.44
CA PRO A 131 -26.83 6.99 -4.18
C PRO A 131 -27.33 5.60 -4.63
N TYR A 132 -26.46 4.58 -4.53
CA TYR A 132 -26.76 3.18 -4.79
C TYR A 132 -27.05 2.45 -3.47
N THR A 133 -28.25 1.89 -3.37
CA THR A 133 -28.68 1.02 -2.27
C THR A 133 -28.37 -0.45 -2.60
N THR A 134 -28.45 -1.34 -1.60
CA THR A 134 -28.28 -2.80 -1.76
C THR A 134 -29.24 -3.44 -2.77
N SER A 135 -30.34 -2.75 -3.10
CA SER A 135 -31.32 -3.16 -4.11
C SER A 135 -30.97 -2.73 -5.53
N THR A 136 -29.92 -1.92 -5.73
CA THR A 136 -29.48 -1.54 -7.08
C THR A 136 -28.73 -2.68 -7.77
N PRO A 137 -29.07 -3.00 -9.04
CA PRO A 137 -28.37 -4.04 -9.77
C PRO A 137 -26.93 -3.62 -10.05
N ARG A 138 -25.98 -4.55 -9.84
CA ARG A 138 -24.53 -4.30 -10.02
C ARG A 138 -24.18 -3.67 -11.36
N TRP A 139 -24.89 -4.04 -12.42
CA TRP A 139 -24.66 -3.50 -13.75
C TRP A 139 -24.98 -2.01 -13.88
N ARG A 140 -26.03 -1.53 -13.19
CA ARG A 140 -26.39 -0.11 -13.19
C ARG A 140 -25.32 0.73 -12.52
N PHE A 141 -24.76 0.24 -11.42
CA PHE A 141 -23.60 0.87 -10.78
C PHE A 141 -22.40 0.96 -11.73
N VAL A 142 -22.09 -0.13 -12.46
CA VAL A 142 -20.96 -0.16 -13.41
C VAL A 142 -21.17 0.85 -14.53
N VAL A 143 -22.34 0.86 -15.16
CA VAL A 143 -22.65 1.79 -16.26
C VAL A 143 -22.57 3.24 -15.80
N ASP A 144 -23.21 3.57 -14.67
CA ASP A 144 -23.16 4.94 -14.14
C ASP A 144 -21.73 5.37 -13.81
N ARG A 145 -20.90 4.48 -13.26
CA ARG A 145 -19.52 4.81 -12.93
C ARG A 145 -18.66 5.00 -14.17
N ILE A 146 -18.87 4.21 -15.21
CA ILE A 146 -18.19 4.38 -16.51
C ILE A 146 -18.64 5.70 -17.14
N ALA A 147 -19.94 5.99 -17.18
CA ALA A 147 -20.47 7.23 -17.73
C ALA A 147 -19.93 8.46 -16.99
N GLN A 148 -19.91 8.44 -15.65
CA GLN A 148 -19.31 9.50 -14.84
C GLN A 148 -17.83 9.69 -15.15
N ASN A 149 -17.04 8.61 -15.23
CA ASN A 149 -15.61 8.71 -15.54
C ASN A 149 -15.36 9.26 -16.95
N VAL A 150 -16.14 8.86 -17.95
CA VAL A 150 -16.04 9.38 -19.31
C VAL A 150 -16.36 10.88 -19.33
N LEU A 151 -17.42 11.30 -18.63
CA LEU A 151 -17.83 12.69 -18.55
C LEU A 151 -16.78 13.55 -17.83
N LEU A 152 -16.18 13.05 -16.75
CA LEU A 152 -15.09 13.70 -16.02
C LEU A 152 -13.77 13.78 -16.82
N PHE A 153 -13.57 12.89 -17.80
CA PHE A 153 -12.38 12.90 -18.66
C PHE A 153 -12.55 13.81 -19.89
N MET A 154 -13.79 14.14 -20.26
CA MET A 154 -14.12 15.01 -21.39
C MET A 154 -14.30 16.49 -21.01
N VAL A 155 -14.36 16.81 -19.71
CA VAL A 155 -14.44 18.18 -19.16
C VAL A 155 -13.06 18.59 -18.64
#